data_AF-U6MKW9-F1
#
_entry.id   AF-U6MKW9-F1
#
_cell.length_a   1.000
_cell.length_b   1.000
_cell.length_c   1.000
_cell.angle_alpha   90.00
_cell.angle_beta   90.00
_cell.angle_gamma   90.00
#
_symmetry.space_group_name_H-M   'P 1'
#
loop_
_entity.id
_entity.type
_entity.pdbx_description
1 polymer ?
#
loop_
_entity_poly.entity_id
_entity_poly.type
_entity_poly.pdbx_seq_one_letter_code
_entity_poly.pdbx_strand_id
1 'polypeptide(L)'
;MRLFPVSRAFFARFSQIHGVKSGMNFVRYNAIINLLSRPPAAKKEKNFLRKKEYGEVPFYLQEVKSQIAAEYDFVRSLRRQSQAGKLQTRLMEEPERQQLLASLRSKWQQINNEYQNLTFKSQIDTIGQERRKDFCEQQLLKIEGFIDKLNSPPVRVVCPPDEAQQQQQQQQQQQQQQQQQ
;
A
#
# COMPACT_ATOMS: atom_id res chain seq x y z
N MET A 1 7.77 55.77 6.35
CA MET A 1 9.11 55.81 5.74
C MET A 1 9.41 54.47 5.09
N ARG A 2 9.42 54.39 3.75
CA ARG A 2 9.85 53.20 3.01
C ARG A 2 11.07 53.58 2.17
N LEU A 3 12.25 53.18 2.64
CA LEU A 3 13.49 53.24 1.90
C LEU A 3 13.48 52.08 0.88
N PHE A 4 13.37 52.41 -0.40
CA PHE A 4 13.57 51.43 -1.47
C PHE A 4 15.07 51.30 -1.77
N PRO A 5 15.64 50.09 -1.80
CA PRO A 5 17.05 49.91 -2.13
C PRO A 5 17.31 50.18 -3.62
N VAL A 6 18.28 51.05 -3.89
CA VAL A 6 18.78 51.36 -5.24
C VAL A 6 19.61 50.20 -5.74
N SER A 7 18.96 49.19 -6.32
CA SER A 7 19.62 48.18 -7.14
C SER A 7 18.76 47.91 -8.35
N ARG A 8 18.77 48.86 -9.28
CA ARG A 8 18.20 48.67 -10.61
C ARG A 8 19.28 49.09 -11.59
N ALA A 9 19.99 48.11 -12.14
CA ALA A 9 20.75 48.28 -13.36
C ALA A 9 19.75 48.69 -14.45
N PHE A 10 19.53 49.99 -14.60
CA PHE A 10 18.73 50.56 -15.67
C PHE A 10 19.63 50.61 -16.90
N PHE A 11 19.95 49.43 -17.45
CA PHE A 11 20.45 49.34 -18.81
C PHE A 11 19.25 49.59 -19.71
N ALA A 12 18.90 50.86 -19.88
CA ALA A 12 17.97 51.26 -20.92
C ALA A 12 18.61 50.84 -22.25
N ARG A 13 18.14 49.71 -22.80
CA ARG A 13 18.45 49.29 -24.16
C ARG A 13 17.88 50.38 -25.06
N PHE A 14 18.73 51.33 -25.44
CA PHE A 14 18.39 52.38 -26.40
C PHE A 14 18.06 51.68 -27.72
N SER A 15 16.77 51.43 -27.97
CA SER A 15 16.31 51.01 -29.28
C SER A 15 16.35 52.24 -30.18
N GLN A 16 17.07 52.18 -31.30
CA GLN A 16 17.05 53.27 -32.28
C GLN A 16 15.65 53.39 -32.86
N ILE A 17 14.94 54.46 -32.49
CA ILE A 17 13.74 54.91 -33.19
C ILE A 17 14.18 55.73 -34.41
N HIS A 18 13.99 55.18 -35.60
CA HIS A 18 14.40 55.83 -36.86
C HIS A 18 13.61 57.14 -37.05
N GLY A 19 14.30 58.24 -37.36
CA GLY A 19 13.68 59.54 -37.68
C GLY A 19 13.77 60.62 -36.59
N VAL A 20 14.13 60.28 -35.34
CA VAL A 20 14.36 61.26 -34.27
C VAL A 20 15.86 61.38 -34.01
N LYS A 21 16.49 62.49 -34.41
CA LYS A 21 17.91 62.77 -34.13
C LYS A 21 18.01 63.48 -32.78
N SER A 22 18.57 62.82 -31.76
CA SER A 22 18.89 63.51 -30.50
C SER A 22 20.12 64.40 -30.71
N GLY A 23 20.12 65.61 -30.16
CA GLY A 23 21.28 66.53 -30.21
C GLY A 23 22.43 66.13 -29.29
N MET A 24 22.46 64.90 -28.78
CA MET A 24 23.44 64.46 -27.80
C MET A 24 24.74 64.06 -28.47
N ASN A 25 25.86 64.57 -27.96
CA ASN A 25 27.18 64.18 -28.45
C ASN A 25 27.56 62.80 -27.87
N PHE A 26 27.32 61.75 -28.66
CA PHE A 26 27.57 60.36 -28.26
C PHE A 26 29.05 60.05 -27.98
N VAL A 27 29.99 60.76 -28.61
CA VAL A 27 31.42 60.58 -28.36
C VAL A 27 31.79 61.04 -26.96
N ARG A 28 31.34 62.26 -26.58
CA ARG A 28 31.55 62.80 -25.23
C ARG A 28 30.82 61.97 -24.17
N TYR A 29 29.59 61.55 -24.46
CA TYR A 29 28.79 60.72 -23.55
C TYR A 29 29.43 59.35 -23.30
N ASN A 30 29.86 58.64 -24.36
CA ASN A 30 30.52 57.35 -24.23
C ASN A 30 31.85 57.47 -23.47
N ALA A 31 32.61 58.54 -23.72
CA ALA A 31 33.85 58.83 -22.97
C ALA A 31 33.57 59.02 -21.47
N ILE A 32 32.51 59.76 -21.12
CA ILE A 32 32.09 59.95 -19.72
C ILE A 32 31.59 58.64 -19.11
N ILE A 33 30.79 57.85 -19.83
CA ILE A 33 30.32 56.54 -19.36
C ILE A 33 31.51 55.63 -19.05
N ASN A 34 32.48 55.54 -19.96
CA ASN A 34 33.64 54.68 -19.75
C ASN A 34 34.50 55.16 -18.58
N LEU A 35 34.69 56.48 -18.45
CA LEU A 35 35.43 57.08 -17.33
C LEU A 35 34.76 56.80 -15.98
N LEU A 36 33.43 56.84 -15.94
CA LEU A 36 32.65 56.56 -14.72
C LEU A 36 32.39 55.06 -14.49
N SER A 37 32.62 54.22 -15.49
CA SER A 37 32.43 52.78 -15.38
C SER A 37 33.50 52.17 -14.46
N ARG A 38 33.06 51.29 -13.56
CA ARG A 38 33.97 50.51 -12.71
C ARG A 38 34.11 49.11 -13.31
N PRO A 39 35.33 48.55 -13.40
CA PRO A 39 35.52 47.19 -13.89
C PRO A 39 34.81 46.19 -12.95
N PRO A 40 34.23 45.11 -13.48
CA PRO A 40 33.64 44.08 -12.64
C PRO A 40 34.73 43.46 -11.76
N ALA A 41 34.45 43.30 -10.47
CA ALA A 41 35.39 42.67 -9.55
C ALA A 41 35.64 41.22 -9.96
N ALA A 42 36.89 40.76 -9.82
CA ALA A 42 37.22 39.36 -10.01
C ALA A 42 36.36 38.47 -9.09
N LYS A 43 35.82 37.37 -9.65
CA LYS A 43 35.02 36.41 -8.89
C LYS A 43 35.91 35.77 -7.83
N LYS A 44 35.70 36.11 -6.56
CA LYS A 44 36.40 35.47 -5.44
C LYS A 44 35.96 34.01 -5.33
N GLU A 45 36.90 33.15 -4.99
CA GLU A 45 36.60 31.75 -4.64
C GLU A 45 35.69 31.71 -3.40
N LYS A 46 34.64 30.89 -3.48
CA LYS A 46 33.68 30.76 -2.38
C LYS A 46 34.25 29.83 -1.32
N ASN A 47 34.48 30.35 -0.12
CA ASN A 47 34.83 29.51 1.03
C ASN A 47 33.57 28.78 1.55
N PHE A 48 33.50 27.47 1.34
CA PHE A 48 32.36 26.63 1.70
C PHE A 48 32.26 26.33 3.22
N LEU A 49 33.36 26.50 3.96
CA LEU A 49 33.40 26.29 5.43
C LEU A 49 32.73 27.45 6.18
N ARG A 50 32.65 28.63 5.57
CA ARG A 50 32.04 29.83 6.16
C ARG A 50 30.56 30.00 5.81
N LYS A 51 29.90 28.94 5.35
CA LYS A 51 28.45 28.95 5.12
C LYS A 51 27.72 29.05 6.47
N LYS A 52 26.59 29.76 6.48
CA LYS A 52 25.81 30.01 7.71
C LYS A 52 25.31 28.72 8.37
N GLU A 53 24.83 27.79 7.56
CA GLU A 53 24.27 26.50 8.00
C GLU A 53 25.33 25.38 7.96
N TYR A 54 26.62 25.72 7.94
CA TYR A 54 27.67 24.70 7.90
C TYR A 54 27.68 23.92 9.22
N GLY A 55 27.45 22.60 9.13
CA GLY A 55 27.36 21.71 10.30
C GLY A 55 25.95 21.57 10.89
N GLU A 56 24.95 22.31 10.37
CA GLU A 56 23.56 22.16 10.77
C GLU A 56 22.83 21.14 9.88
N VAL A 57 21.82 20.48 10.45
CA VAL A 57 20.97 19.54 9.69
C VAL A 57 19.93 20.34 8.91
N PRO A 58 19.86 20.21 7.57
CA PRO A 58 18.85 20.88 6.77
C PRO A 58 17.42 20.52 7.19
N PHE A 59 16.52 21.52 7.14
CA PHE A 59 15.12 21.39 7.52
C PHE A 59 14.41 20.18 6.86
N TYR A 60 14.63 19.96 5.56
CA TYR A 60 13.98 18.86 4.83
C TYR A 60 14.30 17.47 5.42
N LEU A 61 15.49 17.28 6.01
CA LEU A 61 15.84 16.00 6.64
C LEU A 61 15.08 15.79 7.95
N GLN A 62 14.73 16.86 8.67
CA GLN A 62 13.89 16.77 9.86
C GLN A 62 12.46 16.38 9.48
N GLU A 63 11.94 16.98 8.41
CA GLU A 63 10.62 16.65 7.87
C GLU A 63 10.54 15.19 7.41
N VAL A 64 11.53 14.72 6.64
CA VAL A 64 11.61 13.32 6.18
C VAL A 64 11.69 12.35 7.36
N LYS A 65 12.47 12.65 8.40
CA LYS A 65 12.52 11.81 9.61
C LYS A 65 11.17 11.73 10.32
N SER A 66 10.44 12.84 10.40
CA SER A 66 9.10 12.87 10.98
C SER A 66 8.11 12.03 10.16
N GLN A 67 8.16 12.13 8.83
CA GLN A 67 7.30 11.36 7.94
C GLN A 67 7.57 9.86 8.07
N ILE A 68 8.84 9.46 8.07
CA ILE A 68 9.26 8.07 8.26
C ILE A 68 8.76 7.51 9.61
N ALA A 69 8.89 8.29 10.70
CA ALA A 69 8.42 7.87 12.02
C ALA A 69 6.90 7.64 12.04
N ALA A 70 6.13 8.57 11.47
CA ALA A 70 4.68 8.46 11.37
C ALA A 70 4.25 7.23 10.55
N GLU A 71 4.94 6.94 9.45
CA GLU A 71 4.67 5.76 8.63
C GLU A 71 4.95 4.45 9.39
N TYR A 72 6.08 4.38 10.11
CA TYR A 72 6.40 3.22 10.95
C TYR A 72 5.33 2.96 12.01
N ASP A 73 4.83 4.01 12.66
CA ASP A 73 3.77 3.89 13.67
C ASP A 73 2.44 3.47 13.03
N PHE A 74 2.12 3.99 11.85
CA PHE A 74 0.94 3.58 11.10
C PHE A 74 1.01 2.09 10.74
N VAL A 75 2.09 1.62 10.11
CA VAL A 75 2.27 0.20 9.75
C VAL A 75 2.24 -0.70 10.98
N ARG A 76 2.83 -0.26 12.10
CA ARG A 76 2.81 -0.99 13.37
C ARG A 76 1.39 -1.13 13.92
N SER A 77 0.59 -0.07 13.88
CA SER A 77 -0.79 -0.11 14.36
C SER A 77 -1.65 -1.05 13.51
N LEU A 78 -1.49 -1.02 12.19
CA LEU A 78 -2.17 -1.92 11.27
C LEU A 78 -1.80 -3.39 11.54
N ARG A 79 -0.50 -3.69 11.68
CA ARG A 79 -0.04 -5.05 12.04
C ARG A 79 -0.63 -5.53 13.36
N ARG A 80 -0.73 -4.66 14.37
CA ARG A 80 -1.32 -5.00 15.67
C ARG A 80 -2.82 -5.29 15.55
N GLN A 81 -3.56 -4.48 14.79
CA GLN A 81 -4.98 -4.73 14.52
C GLN A 81 -5.20 -6.05 13.76
N SER A 82 -4.40 -6.32 12.73
CA SER A 82 -4.47 -7.60 11.99
C SER A 82 -4.10 -8.80 12.85
N GLN A 83 -3.19 -8.64 13.81
CA GLN A 83 -2.83 -9.70 14.77
C GLN A 83 -3.89 -9.92 15.84
N ALA A 84 -4.52 -8.84 16.34
CA ALA A 84 -5.63 -8.94 17.28
C ALA A 84 -6.88 -9.61 16.66
N GLY A 85 -7.09 -9.43 15.35
CA GLY A 85 -8.12 -10.14 14.59
C GLY A 85 -7.65 -11.45 13.95
N LYS A 86 -6.43 -11.93 14.24
CA LYS A 86 -5.93 -13.18 13.65
C LYS A 86 -6.64 -14.35 14.33
N LEU A 87 -7.67 -14.83 13.64
CA LEU A 87 -8.42 -16.02 14.02
C LEU A 87 -7.44 -17.14 14.39
N GLN A 88 -7.55 -17.66 15.61
CA GLN A 88 -6.67 -18.72 16.09
C GLN A 88 -6.79 -19.90 15.10
N THR A 89 -5.67 -20.29 14.50
CA THR A 89 -5.65 -21.42 13.57
C THR A 89 -5.13 -22.65 14.29
N ARG A 90 -5.91 -23.72 14.28
CA ARG A 90 -5.51 -25.04 14.81
C ARG A 90 -5.13 -25.94 13.63
N LEU A 91 -4.14 -26.82 13.86
CA LEU A 91 -3.88 -27.93 12.95
C LEU A 91 -5.03 -28.92 13.04
N MET A 92 -5.63 -29.27 11.90
CA MET A 92 -6.71 -30.26 11.86
C MET A 92 -6.16 -31.63 12.24
N GLU A 93 -6.88 -32.36 13.08
CA GLU A 93 -6.48 -33.73 13.42
C GLU A 93 -6.77 -34.68 12.24
N GLU A 94 -5.91 -35.67 12.07
CA GLU A 94 -6.03 -36.65 10.98
C GLU A 94 -7.37 -37.42 10.97
N PRO A 95 -7.95 -37.90 12.10
CA PRO A 95 -9.26 -38.55 12.07
C PRO A 95 -10.39 -37.60 11.64
N GLU A 96 -10.36 -36.34 12.11
CA GLU A 96 -11.33 -35.31 11.74
C GLU A 96 -11.27 -35.03 10.23
N ARG A 97 -10.05 -34.94 9.69
CA ARG A 97 -9.82 -34.76 8.25
C ARG A 97 -10.41 -35.89 7.44
N GLN A 98 -10.17 -37.14 7.84
CA GLN A 98 -10.69 -38.33 7.15
C GLN A 98 -12.22 -38.39 7.19
N GLN A 99 -12.83 -38.06 8.32
CA GLN A 99 -14.28 -37.98 8.45
C GLN A 99 -14.87 -36.93 7.50
N LEU A 100 -14.25 -35.75 7.40
CA LEU A 100 -14.67 -34.70 6.48
C LEU A 100 -14.50 -35.12 5.01
N LEU A 101 -13.41 -35.82 4.69
CA LEU A 101 -13.17 -36.34 3.34
C LEU A 101 -14.22 -37.39 2.96
N ALA A 102 -14.59 -38.27 3.89
CA ALA A 102 -15.63 -39.27 3.68
C ALA A 102 -17.00 -38.61 3.45
N SER A 103 -17.37 -37.59 4.24
CA SER A 103 -18.64 -36.88 4.06
C SER A 103 -18.70 -36.11 2.74
N LEU A 104 -17.59 -35.48 2.31
CA LEU A 104 -17.49 -34.83 1.01
C LEU A 104 -17.60 -35.81 -0.15
N ARG A 105 -16.95 -36.98 -0.07
CA ARG A 105 -17.07 -38.04 -1.09
C ARG A 105 -18.51 -38.57 -1.17
N SER A 106 -19.17 -38.78 -0.03
CA SER A 106 -20.58 -39.18 0.00
C SER A 106 -21.47 -38.14 -0.67
N LYS A 107 -21.22 -36.85 -0.41
CA LYS A 107 -21.98 -35.75 -1.04
C LYS A 107 -21.70 -35.65 -2.55
N TRP A 108 -20.45 -35.84 -2.96
CA TRP A 108 -20.07 -35.91 -4.38
C TRP A 108 -20.83 -37.02 -5.09
N GLN A 109 -20.89 -38.23 -4.51
CA GLN A 109 -21.64 -39.35 -5.08
C GLN A 109 -23.13 -39.04 -5.26
N GLN A 110 -23.77 -38.41 -4.27
CA GLN A 110 -25.17 -38.01 -4.36
C GLN A 110 -25.42 -37.05 -5.52
N ILE A 111 -24.65 -35.96 -5.61
CA ILE A 111 -24.80 -34.95 -6.67
C ILE A 111 -24.41 -35.52 -8.04
N ASN A 112 -23.39 -36.37 -8.10
CA ASN A 112 -22.98 -37.03 -9.33
C ASN A 112 -24.06 -38.00 -9.84
N ASN A 113 -24.74 -38.73 -8.95
CA ASN A 113 -25.89 -39.56 -9.35
C ASN A 113 -27.04 -38.70 -9.89
N GLU A 114 -27.35 -37.57 -9.24
CA GLU A 114 -28.35 -36.62 -9.75
C GLU A 114 -27.96 -36.06 -11.13
N TYR A 115 -26.69 -35.68 -11.30
CA TYR A 115 -26.13 -35.21 -12.56
C TYR A 115 -26.27 -36.28 -13.65
N GLN A 116 -25.86 -37.53 -13.37
CA GLN A 116 -25.98 -38.65 -14.29
C GLN A 116 -27.44 -38.88 -14.73
N ASN A 117 -28.38 -38.86 -13.79
CA ASN A 117 -29.82 -38.98 -14.07
C ASN A 117 -30.34 -37.86 -14.98
N LEU A 118 -29.81 -36.63 -14.85
CA LEU A 118 -30.15 -35.51 -15.73
C LEU A 118 -29.53 -35.67 -17.13
N THR A 119 -28.26 -36.11 -17.21
CA THR A 119 -27.54 -36.28 -18.49
C THR A 119 -28.02 -37.47 -19.33
N PHE A 120 -28.58 -38.51 -18.71
CA PHE A 120 -29.14 -39.65 -19.44
C PHE A 120 -30.39 -39.28 -20.26
N LYS A 121 -30.97 -38.11 -20.04
CA LYS A 121 -32.09 -37.60 -20.85
C LYS A 121 -31.57 -37.17 -22.22
N SER A 122 -32.08 -37.80 -23.28
CA SER A 122 -31.68 -37.57 -24.68
C SER A 122 -31.81 -36.11 -25.14
N GLN A 123 -32.79 -35.37 -24.59
CA GLN A 123 -33.01 -33.96 -24.92
C GLN A 123 -33.26 -33.16 -23.63
N ILE A 124 -32.50 -32.06 -23.45
CA ILE A 124 -32.71 -31.09 -22.38
C ILE A 124 -33.56 -29.96 -22.96
N ASP A 125 -34.87 -30.17 -23.04
CA ASP A 125 -35.78 -29.29 -23.80
C ASP A 125 -36.19 -28.02 -23.05
N THR A 126 -35.94 -27.96 -21.75
CA THR A 126 -36.41 -26.86 -20.89
C THR A 126 -35.24 -26.17 -20.20
N ILE A 127 -35.26 -24.84 -20.17
CA ILE A 127 -34.30 -24.00 -19.43
C ILE A 127 -34.15 -24.44 -17.96
N GLY A 128 -35.22 -24.92 -17.33
CA GLY A 128 -35.16 -25.42 -15.96
C GLY A 128 -34.35 -26.71 -15.79
N GLN A 129 -34.26 -27.54 -16.83
CA GLN A 129 -33.46 -28.76 -16.82
C GLN A 129 -31.98 -28.43 -17.01
N GLU A 130 -31.67 -27.51 -17.92
CA GLU A 130 -30.32 -26.96 -18.11
C GLU A 130 -29.79 -26.32 -16.82
N ARG A 131 -30.57 -25.42 -16.18
CA ARG A 131 -30.17 -24.81 -14.90
C ARG A 131 -29.89 -25.80 -13.78
N ARG A 132 -30.64 -26.91 -13.71
CA ARG A 132 -30.38 -27.96 -12.71
C ARG A 132 -29.07 -28.68 -13.00
N LYS A 133 -28.78 -28.96 -14.27
CA LYS A 133 -27.51 -29.54 -14.71
C LYS A 133 -26.34 -28.60 -14.37
N ASP A 134 -26.43 -27.33 -14.74
CA ASP A 134 -25.40 -26.32 -14.42
C ASP A 134 -25.16 -26.20 -12.92
N PHE A 135 -26.23 -26.25 -12.12
CA PHE A 135 -26.12 -26.25 -10.66
C PHE A 135 -25.35 -27.48 -10.17
N CYS A 136 -25.66 -28.68 -10.66
CA CYS A 136 -24.91 -29.90 -10.31
C CYS A 136 -23.42 -29.76 -10.69
N GLU A 137 -23.10 -29.29 -11.90
CA GLU A 137 -21.72 -29.09 -12.36
C GLU A 137 -20.95 -28.12 -11.45
N GLN A 138 -21.57 -26.98 -11.10
CA GLN A 138 -20.97 -26.01 -10.19
C GLN A 138 -20.72 -26.59 -8.79
N GLN A 139 -21.61 -27.45 -8.29
CA GLN A 139 -21.42 -28.09 -6.99
C GLN A 139 -20.33 -29.16 -7.02
N LEU A 140 -20.26 -29.95 -8.09
CA LEU A 140 -19.20 -30.96 -8.28
C LEU A 140 -17.82 -30.29 -8.30
N LEU A 141 -17.65 -29.23 -9.09
CA LEU A 141 -16.40 -28.46 -9.15
C LEU A 141 -15.99 -27.90 -7.79
N LYS A 142 -16.95 -27.41 -7.00
CA LYS A 142 -16.68 -26.91 -5.64
C LYS A 142 -16.21 -28.04 -4.73
N ILE A 143 -16.88 -29.19 -4.75
CA ILE A 143 -16.55 -30.33 -3.90
C ILE A 143 -15.19 -30.91 -4.28
N GLU A 144 -14.89 -31.04 -5.57
CA GLU A 144 -13.58 -31.47 -6.07
C GLU A 144 -12.48 -30.55 -5.58
N GLY A 145 -12.67 -29.23 -5.71
CA GLY A 145 -11.73 -28.25 -5.17
C GLY A 145 -11.54 -28.32 -3.65
N PHE A 146 -12.56 -28.74 -2.88
CA PHE A 146 -12.40 -28.98 -1.45
C PHE A 146 -11.66 -30.29 -1.14
N ILE A 147 -11.93 -31.35 -1.89
CA ILE A 147 -11.24 -32.64 -1.77
C ILE A 147 -9.74 -32.47 -2.05
N ASP A 148 -9.39 -31.73 -3.10
CA ASP A 148 -7.99 -31.46 -3.46
C ASP A 148 -7.25 -30.69 -2.36
N LYS A 149 -7.90 -29.69 -1.78
CA LYS A 149 -7.35 -28.92 -0.65
C LYS A 149 -7.14 -29.80 0.59
N LEU A 150 -8.04 -30.74 0.87
CA LEU A 150 -7.94 -31.63 2.03
C LEU A 150 -6.97 -32.80 1.81
N ASN A 151 -6.68 -33.17 0.57
CA ASN A 151 -5.71 -34.20 0.23
C ASN A 151 -4.25 -33.76 0.42
N SER A 152 -3.97 -32.45 0.46
CA SER A 152 -2.62 -31.91 0.65
C SER A 152 -2.36 -31.52 2.12
N PRO A 153 -1.68 -32.36 2.93
CA PRO A 153 -1.32 -32.03 4.31
C PRO A 153 -0.14 -31.04 4.37
N PRO A 154 -0.05 -30.14 5.39
CA PRO A 154 -0.94 -29.98 6.56
C PRO A 154 -2.05 -28.92 6.38
N VAL A 155 -3.27 -29.26 6.81
CA VAL A 155 -4.44 -28.36 6.75
C VAL A 155 -4.61 -27.61 8.07
N ARG A 156 -4.75 -26.27 7.99
CA ARG A 156 -5.04 -25.41 9.15
C ARG A 156 -6.48 -24.92 9.06
N VAL A 157 -7.21 -25.08 10.16
CA VAL A 157 -8.60 -24.62 10.27
C VAL A 157 -8.64 -23.43 11.22
N VAL A 158 -9.48 -22.46 10.88
CA VAL A 158 -9.79 -21.34 11.77
C VAL A 158 -10.71 -21.85 12.87
N CYS A 159 -10.26 -21.79 14.13
CA CYS A 159 -11.14 -22.01 15.27
C CYS A 159 -12.08 -20.80 15.41
N PRO A 160 -13.41 -21.03 15.42
CA PRO A 160 -14.36 -20.00 15.83
C PRO A 160 -14.05 -19.52 17.25
N PRO A 161 -14.33 -18.24 17.57
CA PRO A 161 -13.99 -17.66 18.87
C PRO A 161 -14.66 -18.37 20.07
N ASP A 162 -15.78 -19.05 19.86
CA ASP A 162 -16.58 -19.65 20.94
C ASP A 162 -15.94 -20.91 21.54
N GLU A 163 -15.27 -21.74 20.74
CA GLU A 163 -14.64 -22.99 21.22
C GLU A 163 -13.37 -22.71 22.05
N ALA A 164 -12.63 -21.66 21.70
CA ALA A 164 -11.43 -21.25 22.43
C ALA A 164 -11.77 -20.81 23.86
N GLN A 165 -12.91 -20.15 24.06
CA GLN A 165 -13.40 -19.73 25.38
C GLN A 165 -13.81 -20.93 26.23
N GLN A 166 -14.48 -21.93 25.63
CA GLN A 166 -14.90 -23.15 26.33
C GLN A 166 -13.70 -24.00 26.79
N GLN A 167 -12.67 -24.15 25.95
CA GLN A 167 -11.45 -24.88 26.33
C GLN A 167 -10.69 -24.18 27.47
N GLN A 168 -10.61 -22.84 27.45
CA GLN A 168 -9.99 -22.08 28.53
C GLN A 168 -10.77 -22.22 29.85
N GLN A 169 -12.10 -22.18 29.80
CA GLN A 169 -12.94 -22.40 30.99
C GLN A 169 -12.78 -23.82 31.54
N GLN A 170 -12.76 -24.84 30.68
CA GLN A 170 -12.54 -26.23 31.12
C GLN A 170 -11.15 -26.42 31.75
N GLN A 171 -10.10 -25.83 31.17
CA GLN A 171 -8.75 -25.89 31.76
C GLN A 171 -8.67 -25.15 33.11
N GLN A 172 -9.33 -23.99 33.24
CA GLN A 172 -9.41 -23.27 34.52
C GLN A 172 -10.17 -24.07 35.57
N GLN A 173 -11.28 -24.73 35.20
CA GLN A 173 -12.03 -25.59 36.11
C GLN A 173 -11.20 -26.81 36.55
N GLN A 174 -10.46 -27.44 35.65
CA GLN A 174 -9.57 -28.57 36.00
C GLN A 174 -8.44 -28.13 36.95
N GLN A 175 -7.84 -26.96 36.72
CA GLN A 175 -6.81 -26.42 37.63
C GLN A 175 -7.37 -26.08 39.01
N GLN A 176 -8.59 -25.54 39.10
CA GLN A 176 -9.25 -25.28 40.38
C GLN A 176 -9.58 -26.58 41.13
N GLN A 177 -9.99 -27.63 40.42
CA GLN A 177 -10.25 -28.95 41.03
C GLN A 177 -8.96 -29.60 41.55
N GLN A 178 -7.83 -29.43 40.85
CA GLN A 178 -6.52 -29.92 41.31
C GLN A 178 -5.96 -29.14 42.50
N GLN A 179 -6.36 -27.88 42.70
CA GLN A 179 -5.96 -27.09 43.88
C GLN A 179 -6.83 -27.35 45.12
N GLN A 180 -7.97 -28.02 44.95
CA GLN A 180 -8.90 -28.37 46.04
C GLN A 180 -8.72 -29.82 46.54
N GLN A 181 -7.82 -30.58 45.93
CA GLN A 181 -7.37 -31.90 46.41
C GLN A 181 -5.98 -31.78 47.03
#